data_AF-G2QR86-F1
#
_entry.id   AF-G2QR86-F1
#
_cell.length_a   1.000
_cell.length_b   1.000
_cell.length_c   1.000
_cell.angle_alpha   90.00
_cell.angle_beta   90.00
_cell.angle_gamma   90.00
#
_symmetry.space_group_name_H-M   'P 1'
#
loop_
_entity.id
_entity.type
_entity.pdbx_description
1 polymer ?
#
loop_
_entity_poly.entity_id
_entity_poly.type
_entity_poly.pdbx_seq_one_letter_code
_entity_poly.pdbx_strand_id
1 'polypeptide(L)'
;MARVSSSFCRRFVPALLLCGRKWVRENNSLARTINATVTRDNDPLEPLRSVVTGNEIPSFPATVSAIATMLSRDVDQVLRELGKSTAGSIADRRTRLKLAIGVVVQRVA
;
A
#
# COMPACT_ATOMS: atom_id res chain seq x y z
N MET A 1 21.39 -25.94 -8.81
CA MET A 1 21.41 -24.48 -8.56
C MET A 1 20.90 -23.76 -9.80
N ALA A 2 19.60 -23.48 -9.88
CA ALA A 2 19.00 -22.77 -11.01
C ALA A 2 18.80 -21.30 -10.64
N ARG A 3 19.59 -20.40 -11.23
CA ARG A 3 19.35 -18.96 -11.19
C ARG A 3 18.30 -18.63 -12.26
N VAL A 4 17.10 -18.26 -11.83
CA VAL A 4 16.07 -17.72 -12.74
C VAL A 4 16.47 -16.29 -13.07
N SER A 5 16.92 -16.08 -14.30
CA SER A 5 17.36 -14.79 -14.84
C SER A 5 16.15 -13.94 -15.23
N SER A 6 16.05 -12.76 -14.63
CA SER A 6 14.94 -11.79 -14.67
C SER A 6 14.77 -11.02 -16.00
N SER A 7 15.22 -11.56 -17.13
CA SER A 7 15.23 -10.84 -18.42
C SER A 7 14.02 -11.10 -19.33
N PHE A 8 13.05 -11.92 -18.92
CA PHE A 8 11.96 -12.37 -19.81
C PHE A 8 10.69 -11.51 -19.73
N CYS A 9 10.79 -10.20 -19.92
CA CYS A 9 9.58 -9.37 -20.00
C CYS A 9 9.73 -8.09 -20.83
N ARG A 10 10.17 -8.18 -22.09
CA ARG A 10 10.11 -7.06 -23.05
C ARG A 10 9.90 -7.49 -24.50
N ARG A 11 8.77 -8.11 -24.83
CA ARG A 11 8.20 -8.07 -26.19
C ARG A 11 6.74 -8.54 -26.12
N PHE A 12 5.81 -7.83 -26.77
CA PHE A 12 4.34 -8.02 -26.84
C PHE A 12 3.46 -7.33 -25.77
N VAL A 13 2.94 -6.14 -26.12
CA VAL A 13 1.90 -5.35 -25.42
C VAL A 13 0.58 -5.62 -26.16
N PRO A 14 -0.47 -6.20 -25.52
CA PRO A 14 -1.28 -5.51 -24.50
C PRO A 14 -1.61 -6.33 -23.25
N ALA A 15 -1.19 -7.59 -23.15
CA ALA A 15 -1.42 -8.44 -21.98
C ALA A 15 -0.56 -8.04 -20.75
N LEU A 16 0.58 -7.36 -20.99
CA LEU A 16 1.49 -6.91 -19.94
C LEU A 16 0.86 -5.91 -18.96
N LEU A 17 -0.06 -5.05 -19.42
CA LEU A 17 -0.78 -4.10 -18.55
C LEU A 17 -1.81 -4.81 -17.66
N LEU A 18 -2.44 -5.88 -18.16
CA LEU A 18 -3.41 -6.67 -17.39
C LEU A 18 -2.70 -7.54 -16.35
N CYS A 19 -1.59 -8.18 -16.70
CA CYS A 19 -0.80 -8.97 -15.77
C CYS A 19 -0.17 -8.10 -14.67
N GLY A 20 0.39 -6.94 -15.03
CA GLY A 20 0.95 -6.00 -14.06
C GLY A 20 -0.10 -5.51 -13.05
N ARG A 21 -1.29 -5.14 -13.52
CA ARG A 21 -2.40 -4.73 -12.63
C ARG A 21 -2.91 -5.87 -11.75
N LYS A 22 -2.95 -7.11 -12.25
CA LYS A 22 -3.33 -8.29 -11.46
C LYS A 22 -2.30 -8.56 -10.35
N TRP A 23 -1.01 -8.55 -10.69
CA TRP A 23 0.07 -8.73 -9.72
C TRP A 23 0.09 -7.67 -8.62
N VAL A 24 -0.12 -6.39 -8.97
CA VAL A 24 -0.25 -5.30 -7.99
C VAL A 24 -1.44 -5.53 -7.06
N ARG A 25 -2.59 -5.96 -7.58
CA ARG A 25 -3.76 -6.28 -6.75
C ARG A 25 -3.47 -7.44 -5.80
N GLU A 26 -2.86 -8.52 -6.28
CA GLU A 26 -2.52 -9.69 -5.47
C GLU A 26 -1.54 -9.33 -4.35
N ASN A 27 -0.47 -8.57 -4.67
CA ASN A 27 0.48 -8.09 -3.67
C ASN A 27 -0.18 -7.18 -2.64
N ASN A 28 -1.00 -6.22 -3.08
CA ASN A 28 -1.70 -5.32 -2.17
C ASN A 28 -2.72 -6.06 -1.31
N SER A 29 -3.35 -7.12 -1.82
CA SER A 29 -4.22 -7.99 -1.01
C SER A 29 -3.44 -8.75 0.04
N LEU A 30 -2.28 -9.31 -0.31
CA LEU A 30 -1.40 -9.99 0.64
C LEU A 30 -0.86 -9.03 1.71
N ALA A 31 -0.37 -7.86 1.31
CA ALA A 31 0.09 -6.82 2.23
C ALA A 31 -1.02 -6.37 3.18
N ARG A 32 -2.26 -6.21 2.68
CA ARG A 32 -3.43 -5.91 3.54
C ARG A 32 -3.71 -7.00 4.55
N THR A 33 -3.61 -8.27 4.15
CA THR A 33 -3.80 -9.38 5.08
C THR A 33 -2.73 -9.37 6.18
N ILE A 34 -1.46 -9.12 5.85
CA ILE A 34 -0.38 -8.98 6.83
C ILE A 34 -0.65 -7.79 7.74
N ASN A 35 -0.95 -6.63 7.18
CA ASN A 35 -1.24 -5.41 7.93
C ASN A 35 -2.50 -5.51 8.81
N ALA A 36 -3.46 -6.38 8.46
CA ALA A 36 -4.62 -6.66 9.28
C ALA A 36 -4.30 -7.51 10.52
N THR A 37 -3.18 -8.25 10.51
CA THR A 37 -2.69 -8.98 11.70
C THR A 37 -1.89 -8.10 12.67
N VAL A 38 -1.53 -6.89 12.25
CA VAL A 38 -0.82 -5.93 13.10
C VAL A 38 -1.77 -5.41 14.19
N THR A 39 -1.40 -5.64 15.44
CA THR A 39 -2.19 -5.24 16.61
C THR A 39 -1.51 -4.15 17.45
N ARG A 40 -0.18 -3.99 17.34
CA ARG A 40 0.58 -3.00 18.11
C ARG A 40 0.97 -1.82 17.23
N ASP A 41 1.06 -0.65 17.84
CA ASP A 41 1.34 0.59 17.13
C ASP A 41 2.75 0.67 16.50
N ASN A 42 3.70 -0.10 17.05
CA ASN A 42 5.10 -0.13 16.62
C ASN A 42 5.44 -1.32 15.72
N ASP A 43 4.47 -2.20 15.45
CA ASP A 43 4.72 -3.31 14.54
C ASP A 43 4.92 -2.77 13.11
N PRO A 44 5.85 -3.38 12.34
CA PRO A 44 6.12 -2.95 10.98
C PRO A 44 4.92 -3.23 10.08
N LEU A 45 4.62 -2.28 9.19
CA LEU A 45 3.62 -2.43 8.14
C LEU A 45 4.29 -2.85 6.84
N GLU A 46 3.68 -3.81 6.16
CA GLU A 46 4.06 -4.21 4.82
C GLU A 46 3.65 -3.10 3.82
N PRO A 47 4.59 -2.55 3.04
CA PRO A 47 4.30 -1.46 2.11
C PRO A 47 3.39 -1.90 0.98
N LEU A 48 2.36 -1.10 0.70
CA LEU A 48 1.53 -1.30 -0.48
C LEU A 48 2.23 -0.75 -1.73
N ARG A 49 1.86 -1.33 -2.87
CA ARG A 49 2.28 -0.89 -4.20
C ARG A 49 1.28 0.08 -4.81
N SER A 50 1.78 1.07 -5.52
CA SER A 50 0.98 2.03 -6.27
C SER A 50 0.16 1.33 -7.34
N VAL A 51 -1.13 1.65 -7.45
CA VAL A 51 -1.98 1.14 -8.53
C VAL A 51 -1.72 1.85 -9.86
N VAL A 52 -0.99 2.97 -9.81
CA VAL A 52 -0.65 3.80 -10.97
C VAL A 52 0.67 3.33 -11.58
N THR A 53 1.71 3.14 -10.76
CA THR A 53 3.06 2.81 -11.23
C THR A 53 3.44 1.34 -11.04
N GLY A 54 2.76 0.62 -10.12
CA GLY A 54 3.10 -0.76 -9.75
C GLY A 54 4.31 -0.89 -8.82
N ASN A 55 5.01 0.20 -8.53
CA ASN A 55 6.14 0.24 -7.60
C ASN A 55 5.66 0.41 -6.16
N GLU A 56 6.56 0.17 -5.20
CA GLU A 56 6.30 0.50 -3.80
C GLU A 56 6.03 1.99 -3.66
N ILE A 57 5.05 2.32 -2.81
CA ILE A 57 4.65 3.72 -2.63
C ILE A 57 5.74 4.45 -1.86
N PRO A 58 6.32 5.53 -2.42
CA PRO A 58 7.25 6.37 -1.69
C PRO A 58 6.53 7.04 -0.51
N SER A 59 7.24 7.21 0.61
CA SER A 59 6.68 7.77 1.85
C SER A 59 5.61 6.90 2.52
N PHE A 60 5.59 5.59 2.23
CA PHE A 60 4.73 4.66 2.97
C PHE A 60 5.15 4.59 4.46
N PRO A 61 4.20 4.67 5.40
CA PRO A 61 4.51 4.63 6.83
C PRO A 61 5.07 3.26 7.22
N ALA A 62 6.19 3.25 7.95
CA ALA A 62 6.82 2.02 8.42
C ALA A 62 6.01 1.33 9.54
N THR A 63 5.24 2.09 10.33
CA THR A 63 4.48 1.60 11.50
C THR A 63 3.10 2.26 11.59
N VAL A 64 2.20 1.69 12.39
CA VAL A 64 0.87 2.27 12.63
C VAL A 64 0.96 3.61 13.35
N SER A 65 1.90 3.76 14.29
CA SER A 65 2.20 5.04 14.96
C SER A 65 2.66 6.12 13.99
N ALA A 66 3.46 5.75 12.98
CA ALA A 66 3.91 6.68 11.94
C ALA A 66 2.73 7.26 11.14
N ILE A 67 1.63 6.52 10.94
CA ILE A 67 0.42 7.03 10.28
C ILE A 67 -0.17 8.23 11.05
N ALA A 68 -0.10 8.22 12.38
CA ALA A 68 -0.62 9.29 13.22
C ALA A 68 0.24 10.57 13.15
N THR A 69 1.54 10.43 12.89
CA THR A 69 2.49 11.56 12.83
C THR A 69 2.79 12.01 11.39
N MET A 70 2.32 11.30 10.36
CA MET A 70 2.53 11.66 8.95
C MET A 70 2.01 13.07 8.62
N LEU A 71 2.78 13.78 7.79
CA LEU A 71 2.38 15.08 7.27
C LEU A 71 1.20 14.94 6.31
N SER A 72 0.34 15.96 6.25
CA SER A 72 -0.83 15.96 5.36
C SER A 72 -0.48 15.66 3.90
N ARG A 73 0.64 16.21 3.42
CA ARG A 73 1.10 16.04 2.04
C ARG A 73 1.48 14.59 1.72
N ASP A 74 2.08 13.90 2.68
CA ASP A 74 2.55 12.52 2.51
C ASP A 74 1.33 11.58 2.53
N VAL A 75 0.34 11.86 3.39
CA VAL A 75 -0.94 11.14 3.40
C VAL A 75 -1.65 11.29 2.05
N ASP A 76 -1.68 12.50 1.49
CA ASP A 76 -2.30 12.74 0.18
C ASP A 76 -1.58 12.00 -0.94
N GLN A 77 -0.24 12.01 -0.91
CA GLN A 77 0.56 11.31 -1.89
C GLN A 77 0.26 9.81 -1.87
N VAL A 78 0.28 9.18 -0.68
CA VAL A 78 -0.03 7.75 -0.55
C VAL A 78 -1.47 7.44 -1.00
N LEU A 79 -2.44 8.27 -0.63
CA LEU A 79 -3.84 8.10 -1.07
C LEU A 79 -3.99 8.21 -2.60
N ARG A 80 -3.30 9.15 -3.25
CA ARG A 80 -3.30 9.30 -4.71
C ARG A 80 -2.70 8.09 -5.41
N GLU A 81 -1.56 7.60 -4.92
CA GLU A 81 -0.90 6.39 -5.45
C GLU A 81 -1.78 5.12 -5.28
N LEU A 82 -2.65 5.10 -4.26
CA LEU A 82 -3.66 4.06 -4.05
C LEU A 82 -4.96 4.29 -4.85
N GLY A 83 -5.06 5.39 -5.59
CA GLY A 83 -6.28 5.78 -6.33
C GLY A 83 -7.45 6.11 -5.41
N LYS A 84 -7.20 6.60 -4.20
CA LYS A 84 -8.20 6.99 -3.20
C LYS A 84 -8.39 8.50 -3.19
N SER A 85 -9.59 8.93 -2.76
CA SER A 85 -9.88 10.34 -2.60
C SER A 85 -9.03 10.97 -1.49
N THR A 86 -8.56 12.20 -1.72
CA THR A 86 -7.88 13.06 -0.74
C THR A 86 -8.81 14.15 -0.19
N ALA A 87 -10.12 14.04 -0.40
CA ALA A 87 -11.08 15.00 0.13
C ALA A 87 -11.31 14.81 1.64
N GLY A 88 -11.59 15.93 2.33
CA GLY A 88 -11.93 15.98 3.75
C GLY A 88 -10.79 16.47 4.63
N SER A 89 -10.98 16.35 5.95
CA SER A 89 -9.98 16.73 6.94
C SER A 89 -8.76 15.80 6.89
N ILE A 90 -7.66 16.18 7.54
CA ILE A 90 -6.51 15.27 7.69
C ILE A 90 -6.89 14.00 8.48
N ALA A 91 -7.82 14.11 9.43
CA ALA A 91 -8.30 12.96 10.21
C ALA A 91 -9.04 11.97 9.30
N ASP A 92 -9.93 12.46 8.43
CA ASP A 92 -10.66 11.61 7.47
C ASP A 92 -9.72 10.90 6.50
N ARG A 93 -8.72 11.62 6.00
CA ARG A 93 -7.69 11.06 5.12
C ARG A 93 -6.85 10.00 5.81
N ARG A 94 -6.45 10.22 7.07
CA ARG A 94 -5.73 9.23 7.88
C ARG A 94 -6.57 7.99 8.15
N THR A 95 -7.85 8.15 8.47
CA THR A 95 -8.79 7.02 8.62
C THR A 95 -8.92 6.24 7.31
N ARG A 96 -9.07 6.94 6.18
CA ARG A 96 -9.11 6.33 4.85
C ARG A 96 -7.81 5.60 4.52
N LEU A 97 -6.66 6.14 4.91
CA LEU A 97 -5.36 5.51 4.75
C LEU A 97 -5.27 4.23 5.58
N LYS A 98 -5.62 4.25 6.87
CA LYS A 98 -5.66 3.06 7.74
C LYS A 98 -6.53 1.95 7.15
N LEU A 99 -7.73 2.29 6.70
CA LEU A 99 -8.64 1.36 6.02
C LEU A 99 -8.05 0.80 4.71
N ALA A 100 -7.36 1.64 3.92
CA ALA A 100 -6.76 1.22 2.66
C ALA A 100 -5.54 0.29 2.86
N ILE A 101 -4.79 0.48 3.95
CA ILE A 101 -3.66 -0.36 4.37
C ILE A 101 -4.15 -1.69 4.95
N GLY A 102 -5.36 -1.73 5.52
CA GLY A 102 -5.93 -2.92 6.15
C GLY A 102 -5.72 -2.97 7.65
N VAL A 103 -5.28 -1.87 8.28
CA VAL A 103 -5.09 -1.82 9.74
C VAL A 103 -6.46 -1.74 10.41
N VAL A 104 -6.91 -2.87 10.94
CA VAL A 104 -8.08 -2.92 11.83
C VAL A 104 -7.54 -2.62 13.23
N VAL A 105 -7.45 -1.34 13.60
CA VAL A 105 -7.16 -1.00 14.99
C VAL A 105 -8.37 -1.47 15.80
N GLN A 106 -8.29 -2.69 16.33
CA GLN A 106 -9.21 -3.12 17.38
C GLN A 106 -8.91 -2.23 18.58
N ARG A 107 -9.84 -1.33 18.89
CA ARG A 107 -9.95 -0.81 20.26
C ARG A 107 -10.22 -2.02 21.15
N VAL A 108 -9.17 -2.58 21.74
CA VAL A 108 -9.34 -3.39 22.94
C VAL A 108 -9.71 -2.37 24.02
N ALA A 109 -10.98 -2.38 24.39
CA ALA A 109 -11.53 -1.63 25.52
C ALA A 109 -10.98 -2.16 26.84
#